data_AF-A0ABC8RAS7-F1
#
_entry.id   AF-A0ABC8RAS7-F1
#
_cell.length_a   1.000
_cell.length_b   1.000
_cell.length_c   1.000
_cell.angle_alpha   90.00
_cell.angle_beta   90.00
_cell.angle_gamma   90.00
#
_symmetry.space_group_name_H-M   'P 1'
#
loop_
_entity.id
_entity.type
_entity.pdbx_description
1 polymer ?
#
loop_
_entity_poly.entity_id
_entity_poly.type
_entity_poly.pdbx_seq_one_letter_code
_entity_poly.pdbx_strand_id
1 'polypeptide(L)'
;MDQFHDVSTAFLELGSSYQEAIEDITMRMGAGMAKFICKEVETIDDYDEYCHYVAGLVGLGLSKLFHASGSEDLLSDSLSNSMGLFLQKTNIIRDYLEDINEIPKSRMFWPRQIWSKYVNKLEELKYEENSVKAVQCLNDMVTNALFHVEDCLTYMSSLRDPAIFRFCAIPQAVQCLLSSGARFERYKLRLRFRKERFDSDPLPEGIASLTACSYSHRYARKQELSFSHALYLKPDKDRMFHLPYRFHCP
;
A
#
# COMPACT_ATOMS: atom_id res chain seq x y z
N MET A 1 -2.31 27.13 -10.39
CA MET A 1 -2.73 26.22 -11.49
C MET A 1 -2.29 26.79 -12.85
N ASP A 2 -1.27 27.64 -12.86
CA ASP A 2 -1.20 28.72 -13.85
C ASP A 2 -0.64 28.24 -15.20
N GLN A 3 -0.05 27.04 -15.22
CA GLN A 3 0.51 26.37 -16.40
C GLN A 3 -0.27 25.10 -16.80
N PHE A 4 -1.53 24.94 -16.35
CA PHE A 4 -2.32 23.75 -16.68
C PHE A 4 -2.66 23.64 -18.19
N HIS A 5 -2.56 24.75 -18.92
CA HIS A 5 -2.75 24.77 -20.37
C HIS A 5 -1.69 23.95 -21.13
N ASP A 6 -0.46 23.85 -20.62
CA ASP A 6 0.58 23.00 -21.21
C ASP A 6 0.17 21.52 -21.13
N VAL A 7 -0.34 21.09 -19.98
CA VAL A 7 -0.83 19.72 -19.77
C VAL A 7 -2.02 19.43 -20.67
N SER A 8 -2.95 20.39 -20.78
CA SER A 8 -4.13 20.25 -21.66
C SER A 8 -3.73 20.16 -23.13
N THR A 9 -2.73 20.94 -23.55
CA THR A 9 -2.20 20.89 -24.93
C THR A 9 -1.58 19.54 -25.23
N ALA A 10 -0.69 19.05 -24.36
CA ALA A 10 -0.07 17.73 -24.52
C ALA A 10 -1.10 16.58 -24.48
N PHE A 11 -2.14 16.70 -23.65
CA PHE A 11 -3.23 15.74 -23.58
C PHE A 11 -3.99 15.64 -24.91
N LEU A 12 -4.29 16.77 -25.54
CA LEU A 12 -5.01 16.81 -26.83
C LEU A 12 -4.19 16.24 -27.99
N GLU A 13 -2.86 16.13 -27.83
CA GLU A 13 -1.97 15.49 -28.82
C GLU A 13 -1.96 13.95 -28.71
N LEU A 14 -2.52 13.37 -27.63
CA LEU A 14 -2.58 11.92 -27.46
C LEU A 14 -3.58 11.27 -28.42
N GLY A 15 -3.42 9.97 -28.70
CA GLY A 15 -4.45 9.19 -29.41
C GLY A 15 -5.77 9.13 -28.65
N SER A 16 -6.90 9.02 -29.37
CA SER A 16 -8.24 9.09 -28.79
C SER A 16 -8.49 8.05 -27.69
N SER A 17 -7.97 6.83 -27.86
CA SER A 17 -8.09 5.77 -26.85
C SER A 17 -7.40 6.12 -25.53
N TYR A 18 -6.27 6.84 -25.56
CA TYR A 18 -5.62 7.33 -24.35
C TYR A 18 -6.39 8.49 -23.72
N GLN A 19 -6.92 9.40 -24.55
CA GLN A 19 -7.73 10.53 -24.08
C GLN A 19 -8.98 10.04 -23.34
N GLU A 20 -9.73 9.11 -23.94
CA GLU A 20 -10.93 8.50 -23.37
C GLU A 20 -10.64 7.82 -22.01
N ALA A 21 -9.52 7.09 -21.91
CA ALA A 21 -9.12 6.45 -20.66
C ALA A 21 -8.83 7.48 -19.55
N ILE A 22 -8.11 8.55 -19.88
CA ILE A 22 -7.75 9.60 -18.90
C ILE A 22 -8.99 10.41 -18.49
N GLU A 23 -9.87 10.75 -19.43
CA GLU A 23 -11.11 11.50 -19.15
C GLU A 23 -12.06 10.72 -18.24
N ASP A 24 -12.34 9.44 -18.57
CA ASP A 24 -13.20 8.57 -17.76
C ASP A 24 -12.69 8.47 -16.33
N ILE A 25 -11.39 8.19 -16.17
CA ILE A 25 -10.77 8.02 -14.85
C ILE A 25 -10.76 9.33 -14.07
N THR A 26 -10.40 10.45 -14.71
CA THR A 26 -10.36 11.77 -14.05
C THR A 26 -11.76 12.20 -13.60
N MET A 27 -12.77 11.99 -14.43
CA MET A 27 -14.17 12.29 -14.10
C MET A 27 -14.65 11.46 -12.90
N ARG A 28 -14.45 10.14 -12.92
CA ARG A 28 -14.87 9.23 -11.84
C ARG A 28 -14.11 9.50 -10.54
N MET A 29 -12.81 9.77 -10.63
CA MET A 29 -11.97 10.13 -9.49
C MET A 29 -12.43 11.45 -8.86
N GLY A 30 -12.68 12.48 -9.67
CA GLY A 30 -13.19 13.77 -9.19
C GLY A 30 -14.53 13.63 -8.47
N ALA A 31 -15.47 12.86 -9.03
CA ALA A 31 -16.76 12.59 -8.40
C ALA A 31 -16.60 11.82 -7.07
N GLY A 32 -15.72 10.83 -7.03
CA GLY A 32 -15.40 10.06 -5.83
C GLY A 32 -14.74 10.91 -4.74
N MET A 33 -13.76 11.74 -5.10
CA MET A 33 -13.10 12.67 -4.17
C MET A 33 -14.12 13.65 -3.58
N ALA A 34 -15.03 14.18 -4.39
CA ALA A 34 -16.08 15.08 -3.93
C ALA A 34 -16.99 14.42 -2.87
N LYS A 35 -17.29 13.12 -3.00
CA LYS A 35 -18.06 12.34 -2.02
C LYS A 35 -17.41 12.34 -0.63
N PHE A 36 -16.08 12.28 -0.57
CA PHE A 36 -15.32 12.17 0.69
C PHE A 36 -14.84 13.51 1.26
N ILE A 37 -15.21 14.66 0.68
CA ILE A 37 -14.86 15.99 1.24
C ILE A 37 -15.48 16.19 2.64
N CYS A 38 -16.74 15.79 2.81
CA CYS A 38 -17.51 15.99 4.04
C CYS A 38 -17.86 14.67 4.75
N LYS A 39 -17.31 13.54 4.29
CA LYS A 39 -17.58 12.21 4.83
C LYS A 39 -16.30 11.64 5.44
N GLU A 40 -16.39 11.24 6.70
CA GLU A 40 -15.31 10.50 7.37
C GLU A 40 -15.32 9.02 6.94
N VAL A 41 -14.16 8.36 7.03
CA VAL A 41 -14.03 6.93 6.73
C VAL A 41 -14.43 6.13 7.97
N GLU A 42 -15.65 5.60 7.97
CA GLU A 42 -16.22 4.92 9.13
C GLU A 42 -15.99 3.40 9.06
N THR A 43 -16.29 2.79 7.91
CA THR A 43 -16.24 1.33 7.72
C THR A 43 -15.05 0.90 6.87
N ILE A 44 -14.77 -0.41 6.83
CA ILE A 44 -13.82 -0.99 5.88
C ILE A 44 -14.31 -0.78 4.44
N ASP A 45 -15.62 -0.83 4.20
CA ASP A 45 -16.20 -0.57 2.88
C ASP A 45 -16.00 0.88 2.45
N ASP A 46 -16.16 1.85 3.37
CA ASP A 46 -15.84 3.26 3.11
C ASP A 46 -14.36 3.44 2.77
N TYR A 47 -13.50 2.70 3.45
CA TYR A 47 -12.05 2.74 3.24
C TYR A 47 -11.66 2.16 1.88
N ASP A 48 -12.27 1.04 1.49
CA ASP A 48 -12.08 0.41 0.18
C ASP A 48 -12.64 1.29 -0.94
N GLU A 49 -13.81 1.91 -0.72
CA GLU A 49 -14.42 2.85 -1.67
C GLU A 49 -13.56 4.11 -1.84
N TYR A 50 -13.06 4.69 -0.74
CA TYR A 50 -12.16 5.83 -0.79
C TYR A 50 -10.89 5.47 -1.59
N CYS A 51 -10.24 4.35 -1.26
CA CYS A 51 -9.05 3.88 -1.96
C CYS A 51 -9.34 3.54 -3.43
N HIS A 52 -10.53 3.03 -3.76
CA HIS A 52 -10.96 2.80 -5.12
C HIS A 52 -10.93 4.11 -5.92
N TYR A 53 -11.56 5.16 -5.42
CA TYR A 53 -11.63 6.43 -6.15
C TYR A 53 -10.26 7.07 -6.35
N VAL A 54 -9.42 7.13 -5.31
CA VAL A 54 -8.15 7.89 -5.38
C VAL A 54 -6.97 7.10 -5.94
N ALA A 55 -7.04 5.76 -6.00
CA ALA A 55 -5.93 4.93 -6.45
C ALA A 55 -6.36 3.68 -7.25
N GLY A 56 -7.46 3.03 -6.89
CA GLY A 56 -7.99 1.90 -7.66
C GLY A 56 -8.28 2.30 -9.11
N LEU A 57 -8.94 3.44 -9.32
CA LEU A 57 -9.18 4.03 -10.65
C LEU A 57 -7.89 4.34 -11.41
N VAL A 58 -6.81 4.71 -10.72
CA VAL A 58 -5.49 4.90 -11.37
C VAL A 58 -4.98 3.57 -11.92
N GLY A 59 -5.13 2.48 -11.17
CA GLY A 59 -4.82 1.13 -11.63
C GLY A 59 -5.61 0.75 -12.89
N LEU A 60 -6.93 0.98 -12.88
CA LEU A 60 -7.79 0.74 -14.05
C LEU A 60 -7.36 1.59 -15.25
N GLY A 61 -7.09 2.88 -15.03
CA GLY A 61 -6.63 3.79 -16.07
C GLY A 61 -5.34 3.33 -16.72
N LEU A 62 -4.34 2.96 -15.92
CA LEU A 62 -3.07 2.44 -16.43
C LEU A 62 -3.27 1.15 -17.23
N SER A 63 -4.10 0.21 -16.76
CA SER A 63 -4.43 -1.00 -17.52
C SER A 63 -5.09 -0.68 -18.87
N LYS A 64 -6.00 0.31 -18.92
CA LYS A 64 -6.60 0.79 -20.16
C LYS A 64 -5.56 1.42 -21.09
N LEU A 65 -4.61 2.19 -20.57
CA LEU A 65 -3.53 2.80 -21.35
C LEU A 65 -2.59 1.75 -21.93
N PHE A 66 -2.19 0.73 -21.15
CA PHE A 66 -1.35 -0.37 -21.64
C PHE A 66 -2.04 -1.22 -22.71
N HIS A 67 -3.37 -1.38 -22.59
CA HIS A 67 -4.18 -2.02 -23.61
C HIS A 67 -4.28 -1.15 -24.88
N ALA A 68 -4.54 0.14 -24.71
CA ALA A 68 -4.65 1.10 -25.81
C ALA A 68 -3.35 1.25 -26.61
N SER A 69 -2.19 1.02 -26.00
CA SER A 69 -0.90 0.98 -26.69
C SER A 69 -0.64 -0.31 -27.46
N GLY A 70 -1.48 -1.33 -27.30
CA GLY A 70 -1.27 -2.67 -27.86
C GLY A 70 -0.13 -3.44 -27.18
N SER A 71 0.36 -2.98 -26.04
CA SER A 71 1.48 -3.60 -25.30
C SER A 71 1.01 -4.72 -24.38
N GLU A 72 -0.23 -4.64 -23.89
CA GLU A 72 -0.80 -5.63 -22.97
C GLU A 72 -2.25 -5.98 -23.35
N ASP A 73 -2.70 -7.16 -22.90
CA ASP A 73 -4.13 -7.48 -22.90
C ASP A 73 -4.83 -6.72 -21.76
N LEU A 74 -6.12 -6.41 -21.94
CA LEU A 74 -6.89 -5.77 -20.89
C LEU A 74 -7.13 -6.78 -19.75
N LEU A 75 -6.57 -6.47 -18.58
CA LEU A 75 -6.73 -7.26 -17.35
C LEU A 75 -8.05 -6.91 -16.63
N SER A 76 -8.46 -7.77 -15.70
CA SER A 76 -9.69 -7.56 -14.90
C SER A 76 -9.63 -6.26 -14.10
N ASP A 77 -10.71 -5.47 -14.16
CA ASP A 77 -10.92 -4.29 -13.32
C ASP A 77 -10.70 -4.59 -11.82
N SER A 78 -11.07 -5.78 -11.35
CA SER A 78 -10.85 -6.16 -9.95
C SER A 78 -9.36 -6.24 -9.59
N LEU A 79 -8.54 -6.83 -10.46
CA LEU A 79 -7.10 -6.96 -10.26
C LEU A 79 -6.41 -5.59 -10.36
N SER A 80 -6.80 -4.79 -11.37
CA SER A 80 -6.33 -3.42 -11.52
C SER A 80 -6.66 -2.55 -10.31
N ASN A 81 -7.86 -2.72 -9.75
CA ASN A 81 -8.27 -2.04 -8.54
C ASN A 81 -7.40 -2.44 -7.35
N SER A 82 -7.20 -3.74 -7.13
CA SER A 82 -6.36 -4.26 -6.03
C SER A 82 -4.93 -3.73 -6.07
N MET A 83 -4.34 -3.57 -7.27
CA MET A 83 -3.03 -2.92 -7.45
C MET A 83 -2.99 -1.49 -6.87
N GLY A 84 -4.03 -0.69 -7.12
CA GLY A 84 -4.15 0.66 -6.58
C GLY A 84 -4.46 0.69 -5.08
N LEU A 85 -5.37 -0.18 -4.63
CA LEU A 85 -5.74 -0.29 -3.21
C LEU A 85 -4.54 -0.67 -2.34
N PHE A 86 -3.72 -1.63 -2.78
CA PHE A 86 -2.55 -2.02 -2.00
C PHE A 86 -1.58 -0.84 -1.80
N LEU A 87 -1.28 -0.09 -2.86
CA LEU A 87 -0.41 1.10 -2.77
C LEU A 87 -1.02 2.17 -1.87
N GLN A 88 -2.31 2.44 -2.02
CA GLN A 88 -2.95 3.52 -1.28
C GLN A 88 -3.10 3.22 0.21
N LYS A 89 -3.54 2.01 0.57
CA LYS A 89 -3.74 1.62 1.96
C LYS A 89 -2.44 1.67 2.74
N THR A 90 -1.38 1.21 2.13
CA THR A 90 -0.06 1.15 2.75
C THR A 90 0.62 2.52 2.80
N ASN A 91 0.32 3.44 1.87
CA ASN A 91 0.64 4.86 2.02
C ASN A 91 -0.07 5.47 3.23
N ILE A 92 -1.39 5.27 3.34
CA ILE A 92 -2.21 5.74 4.48
C ILE A 92 -1.70 5.21 5.82
N ILE A 93 -1.25 3.95 5.86
CA ILE A 93 -0.68 3.34 7.07
C ILE A 93 0.65 4.02 7.45
N ARG A 94 1.52 4.25 6.48
CA ARG A 94 2.85 4.84 6.71
C ARG A 94 2.77 6.31 7.12
N ASP A 95 1.82 7.03 6.56
CA ASP A 95 1.76 8.49 6.64
C ASP A 95 0.83 8.99 7.77
N TYR A 96 0.28 8.09 8.59
CA TYR A 96 -0.57 8.38 9.75
C TYR A 96 -0.10 9.57 10.61
N LEU A 97 1.18 9.62 11.01
CA LEU A 97 1.69 10.71 11.86
C LEU A 97 1.73 12.07 11.13
N GLU A 98 1.91 12.07 9.82
CA GLU A 98 1.87 13.29 9.01
C GLU A 98 0.42 13.78 8.88
N ASP A 99 -0.49 12.87 8.53
CA ASP A 99 -1.91 13.17 8.33
C ASP A 99 -2.59 13.64 9.63
N ILE A 100 -2.32 12.98 10.77
CA ILE A 100 -2.98 13.29 12.05
C ILE A 100 -2.50 14.61 12.66
N ASN A 101 -1.29 15.05 12.31
CA ASN A 101 -0.70 16.29 12.83
C ASN A 101 -0.87 17.48 11.85
N GLU A 102 -1.62 17.30 10.76
CA GLU A 102 -1.88 18.39 9.82
C GLU A 102 -2.69 19.53 10.45
N ILE A 103 -2.34 20.75 10.07
CA ILE A 103 -2.92 22.01 10.56
C ILE A 103 -3.49 22.76 9.35
N PRO A 104 -4.71 23.33 9.43
CA PRO A 104 -5.52 23.51 10.63
C PRO A 104 -6.37 22.30 11.05
N LYS A 105 -6.50 21.28 10.19
CA LYS A 105 -7.35 20.12 10.43
C LYS A 105 -6.60 18.83 10.10
N SER A 106 -6.62 17.89 11.04
CA SER A 106 -6.10 16.54 10.84
C SER A 106 -6.83 15.83 9.69
N ARG A 107 -6.09 15.08 8.89
CA ARG A 107 -6.66 14.15 7.90
C ARG A 107 -6.77 12.76 8.52
N MET A 108 -7.97 12.18 8.48
CA MET A 108 -8.29 10.92 9.15
C MET A 108 -8.74 9.88 8.12
N PHE A 109 -7.81 9.04 7.67
CA PHE A 109 -8.08 8.00 6.67
C PHE A 109 -8.21 6.58 7.23
N TRP A 110 -7.78 6.36 8.48
CA TRP A 110 -7.93 5.05 9.11
C TRP A 110 -9.41 4.84 9.46
N PRO A 111 -10.03 3.71 9.05
CA PRO A 111 -11.45 3.48 9.27
C PRO A 111 -11.77 3.32 10.75
N ARG A 112 -12.83 4.00 11.22
CA ARG A 112 -13.30 3.90 12.61
C ARG A 112 -13.53 2.48 13.06
N GLN A 113 -14.13 1.65 12.21
CA GLN A 113 -14.37 0.23 12.45
C GLN A 113 -13.11 -0.55 12.88
N ILE A 114 -11.91 -0.10 12.48
CA ILE A 114 -10.65 -0.70 12.91
C ILE A 114 -10.13 -0.01 14.17
N TRP A 115 -9.86 1.30 14.12
CA TRP A 115 -9.12 1.97 15.20
C TRP A 115 -9.92 2.11 16.50
N SER A 116 -11.25 2.15 16.44
CA SER A 116 -12.10 2.31 17.62
C SER A 116 -12.11 1.08 18.54
N LYS A 117 -11.54 -0.05 18.10
CA LYS A 117 -11.28 -1.22 18.96
C LYS A 117 -10.18 -0.95 19.99
N TYR A 118 -9.32 0.03 19.75
CA TYR A 118 -8.08 0.25 20.50
C TYR A 118 -8.11 1.55 21.32
N VAL A 119 -8.66 2.62 20.75
CA VAL A 119 -8.71 3.98 21.33
C VAL A 119 -10.05 4.67 21.06
N ASN A 120 -10.36 5.73 21.81
CA ASN A 120 -11.62 6.45 21.66
C ASN A 120 -11.57 7.51 20.55
N LYS A 121 -10.37 8.04 20.27
CA LYS A 121 -10.09 8.98 19.18
C LYS A 121 -8.84 8.54 18.45
N LEU A 122 -8.83 8.70 17.13
CA LEU A 122 -7.70 8.25 16.31
C LEU A 122 -6.39 8.93 16.74
N GLU A 123 -6.41 10.23 17.06
CA GLU A 123 -5.21 10.97 17.47
C GLU A 123 -4.51 10.36 18.69
N GLU A 124 -5.22 9.60 19.53
CA GLU A 124 -4.67 9.00 20.74
C GLU A 124 -3.54 8.00 20.44
N LEU A 125 -3.51 7.41 19.24
CA LEU A 125 -2.47 6.45 18.84
C LEU A 125 -1.08 7.09 18.68
N LYS A 126 -0.97 8.42 18.66
CA LYS A 126 0.33 9.10 18.57
C LYS A 126 1.07 9.22 19.90
N TYR A 127 0.37 9.01 21.02
CA TYR A 127 0.94 9.16 22.35
C TYR A 127 1.59 7.87 22.84
N GLU A 128 2.70 7.99 23.56
CA GLU A 128 3.55 6.86 23.97
C GLU A 128 2.79 5.89 24.90
N GLU A 129 1.87 6.40 25.71
CA GLU A 129 1.04 5.60 26.63
C GLU A 129 0.14 4.62 25.88
N ASN A 130 -0.19 4.90 24.60
CA ASN A 130 -0.98 4.04 23.74
C ASN A 130 -0.13 3.20 22.77
N SER A 131 1.21 3.17 22.90
CA SER A 131 2.12 2.51 21.96
C SER A 131 1.77 1.04 21.67
N VAL A 132 1.39 0.24 22.68
CA VAL A 132 0.99 -1.16 22.49
C VAL A 132 -0.29 -1.26 21.64
N LYS A 133 -1.29 -0.42 21.94
CA LYS A 133 -2.56 -0.35 21.21
C LYS A 133 -2.36 0.15 19.78
N ALA A 134 -1.46 1.11 19.58
CA ALA A 134 -1.10 1.62 18.26
C ALA A 134 -0.47 0.54 17.39
N VAL A 135 0.44 -0.27 17.94
CA VAL A 135 1.02 -1.41 17.21
C VAL A 135 -0.04 -2.45 16.86
N GLN A 136 -0.98 -2.74 17.77
CA GLN A 136 -2.06 -3.69 17.49
C GLN A 136 -3.00 -3.17 16.38
N CYS A 137 -3.41 -1.90 16.45
CA CYS A 137 -4.21 -1.25 15.41
C CYS A 137 -3.49 -1.22 14.06
N LEU A 138 -2.18 -0.94 14.08
CA LEU A 138 -1.32 -0.96 12.90
C LEU A 138 -1.30 -2.36 12.26
N ASN A 139 -1.21 -3.42 13.06
CA ASN A 139 -1.24 -4.80 12.55
C ASN A 139 -2.57 -5.14 11.89
N ASP A 140 -3.71 -4.70 12.44
CA ASP A 140 -5.02 -4.83 11.79
C ASP A 140 -5.05 -4.12 10.42
N MET A 141 -4.54 -2.88 10.36
CA MET A 141 -4.46 -2.11 9.12
C MET A 141 -3.55 -2.77 8.07
N VAL A 142 -2.37 -3.25 8.47
CA VAL A 142 -1.44 -3.96 7.59
C VAL A 142 -2.07 -5.25 7.08
N THR A 143 -2.71 -6.02 7.96
CA THR A 143 -3.42 -7.25 7.58
C THR A 143 -4.52 -6.96 6.56
N ASN A 144 -5.28 -5.87 6.76
CA ASN A 144 -6.29 -5.42 5.82
C ASN A 144 -5.71 -5.04 4.44
N ALA A 145 -4.52 -4.43 4.40
CA ALA A 145 -3.83 -4.16 3.14
C ALA A 145 -3.31 -5.45 2.47
N LEU A 146 -2.79 -6.40 3.24
CA LEU A 146 -2.20 -7.64 2.72
C LEU A 146 -3.19 -8.53 1.95
N PHE A 147 -4.51 -8.36 2.14
CA PHE A 147 -5.53 -9.06 1.32
C PHE A 147 -5.37 -8.80 -0.19
N HIS A 148 -4.79 -7.66 -0.59
CA HIS A 148 -4.61 -7.29 -2.00
C HIS A 148 -3.35 -7.91 -2.65
N VAL A 149 -2.45 -8.52 -1.86
CA VAL A 149 -1.15 -8.99 -2.36
C VAL A 149 -1.31 -10.11 -3.39
N GLU A 150 -2.24 -11.04 -3.17
CA GLU A 150 -2.47 -12.15 -4.09
C GLU A 150 -2.94 -11.64 -5.46
N ASP A 151 -3.90 -10.71 -5.48
CA ASP A 151 -4.35 -10.06 -6.70
C ASP A 151 -3.24 -9.27 -7.39
N CYS A 152 -2.39 -8.56 -6.63
CA CYS A 152 -1.26 -7.83 -7.19
C CYS A 152 -0.27 -8.76 -7.90
N LEU A 153 0.03 -9.92 -7.28
CA LEU A 153 0.89 -10.94 -7.88
C LEU A 153 0.25 -11.53 -9.14
N THR A 154 -1.04 -11.84 -9.11
CA THR A 154 -1.78 -12.32 -10.28
C THR A 154 -1.78 -11.29 -11.42
N TYR A 155 -2.04 -10.02 -11.12
CA TYR A 155 -1.96 -8.92 -12.10
C TYR A 155 -0.58 -8.87 -12.75
N MET A 156 0.48 -8.77 -11.94
CA MET A 156 1.85 -8.65 -12.44
C MET A 156 2.31 -9.90 -13.21
N SER A 157 1.86 -11.09 -12.83
CA SER A 157 2.18 -12.33 -13.55
C SER A 157 1.55 -12.41 -14.95
N SER A 158 0.54 -11.58 -15.21
CA SER A 158 -0.17 -11.52 -16.49
C SER A 158 0.42 -10.50 -17.46
N LEU A 159 1.35 -9.65 -17.01
CA LEU A 159 2.02 -8.64 -17.84
C LEU A 159 3.09 -9.28 -18.73
N ARG A 160 3.16 -8.85 -19.98
CA ARG A 160 4.06 -9.38 -21.01
C ARG A 160 5.23 -8.45 -21.29
N ASP A 161 4.99 -7.14 -21.32
CA ASP A 161 6.01 -6.15 -21.63
C ASP A 161 6.93 -5.94 -20.41
N PRO A 162 8.25 -6.14 -20.54
CA PRO A 162 9.17 -6.03 -19.41
C PRO A 162 9.25 -4.62 -18.79
N ALA A 163 9.03 -3.55 -19.57
CA ALA A 163 9.03 -2.19 -19.06
C ALA A 163 7.75 -1.90 -18.26
N ILE A 164 6.59 -2.34 -18.75
CA ILE A 164 5.31 -2.24 -18.03
C ILE A 164 5.34 -3.09 -16.75
N PHE A 165 5.89 -4.31 -16.82
CA PHE A 165 6.09 -5.14 -15.64
C PHE A 165 6.93 -4.41 -14.59
N ARG A 166 8.10 -3.85 -14.96
CA ARG A 166 8.94 -3.10 -14.01
C ARG A 166 8.22 -1.87 -13.46
N PHE A 167 7.53 -1.13 -14.31
CA PHE A 167 6.74 0.04 -13.91
C PHE A 167 5.71 -0.33 -12.84
N CYS A 168 5.01 -1.46 -12.99
CA CYS A 168 4.05 -1.94 -12.02
C CYS A 168 4.71 -2.57 -10.77
N ALA A 169 5.77 -3.36 -10.95
CA ALA A 169 6.35 -4.17 -9.88
C ALA A 169 7.20 -3.37 -8.88
N ILE A 170 7.89 -2.32 -9.33
CA ILE A 170 8.75 -1.52 -8.45
C ILE A 170 7.96 -0.87 -7.30
N PRO A 171 6.86 -0.13 -7.56
CA PRO A 171 6.03 0.44 -6.48
C PRO A 171 5.50 -0.63 -5.52
N GLN A 172 5.03 -1.77 -6.05
CA GLN A 172 4.47 -2.86 -5.26
C GLN A 172 5.51 -3.49 -4.34
N ALA A 173 6.73 -3.72 -4.83
CA ALA A 173 7.81 -4.29 -4.04
C ALA A 173 8.30 -3.35 -2.93
N VAL A 174 8.49 -2.06 -3.24
CA VAL A 174 8.82 -1.04 -2.23
C VAL A 174 7.78 -1.04 -1.12
N GLN A 175 6.52 -1.14 -1.49
CA GLN A 175 5.43 -1.05 -0.54
C GLN A 175 5.25 -2.32 0.31
N CYS A 176 5.51 -3.49 -0.26
CA CYS A 176 5.61 -4.75 0.48
C CYS A 176 6.71 -4.69 1.54
N LEU A 177 7.90 -4.18 1.19
CA LEU A 177 9.03 -4.03 2.13
C LEU A 177 8.72 -3.10 3.31
N LEU A 178 7.97 -2.03 3.05
CA LEU A 178 7.52 -1.11 4.10
C LEU A 178 6.52 -1.76 5.05
N SER A 179 5.70 -2.67 4.52
CA SER A 179 4.65 -3.36 5.27
C SER A 179 5.17 -4.57 6.05
N SER A 180 6.27 -5.19 5.63
CA SER A 180 6.85 -6.40 6.22
C SER A 180 7.77 -6.18 7.43
N GLY A 181 7.69 -5.02 8.09
CA GLY A 181 8.34 -4.79 9.39
C GLY A 181 9.82 -4.39 9.34
N ALA A 182 10.47 -4.33 8.18
CA ALA A 182 11.86 -3.86 8.05
C ALA A 182 12.05 -2.36 8.42
N ARG A 183 10.96 -1.62 8.64
CA ARG A 183 10.94 -0.25 9.19
C ARG A 183 10.05 -0.08 10.41
N PHE A 184 9.66 -1.16 11.10
CA PHE A 184 8.92 -1.04 12.37
C PHE A 184 9.71 -0.23 13.42
N GLU A 185 11.04 -0.32 13.40
CA GLU A 185 11.94 0.53 14.21
C GLU A 185 11.98 2.00 13.74
N ARG A 186 11.61 2.31 12.49
CA ARG A 186 11.44 3.72 12.04
C ARG A 186 10.16 4.36 12.54
N TYR A 187 9.13 3.61 12.91
CA TYR A 187 7.97 4.21 13.60
C TYR A 187 8.36 4.73 15.00
N LYS A 188 9.24 4.02 15.71
CA LYS A 188 9.92 4.53 16.92
C LYS A 188 10.92 5.65 16.62
N LEU A 189 11.63 5.60 15.49
CA LEU A 189 12.65 6.60 15.12
C LEU A 189 12.08 7.91 14.55
N ARG A 190 10.90 7.92 13.91
CA ARG A 190 10.22 9.14 13.40
C ARG A 190 9.73 10.05 14.52
N LEU A 191 9.51 9.50 15.72
CA LEU A 191 9.33 10.29 16.94
C LEU A 191 10.62 10.97 17.41
N ARG A 192 11.79 10.68 16.81
CA ARG A 192 13.08 11.24 17.26
C ARG A 192 13.85 12.11 16.28
N PHE A 193 13.81 11.99 14.96
CA PHE A 193 14.67 12.87 14.14
C PHE A 193 14.13 13.35 12.78
N ARG A 194 14.43 14.62 12.58
CA ARG A 194 14.25 15.53 11.45
C ARG A 194 14.96 15.02 10.18
N LYS A 195 14.22 15.07 9.06
CA LYS A 195 14.61 15.22 7.63
C LYS A 195 16.09 14.98 7.27
N GLU A 196 16.40 13.88 6.58
CA GLU A 196 17.58 13.78 5.70
C GLU A 196 17.40 12.75 4.55
N ARG A 197 18.17 12.98 3.49
CA ARG A 197 18.00 12.66 2.05
C ARG A 197 17.91 11.18 1.66
N PHE A 198 17.22 10.94 0.54
CA PHE A 198 17.31 9.75 -0.31
C PHE A 198 18.39 9.95 -1.37
N ASP A 199 19.25 8.96 -1.59
CA ASP A 199 19.88 8.70 -2.89
C ASP A 199 20.15 7.19 -3.05
N SER A 200 19.75 6.69 -4.22
CA SER A 200 20.18 5.49 -4.99
C SER A 200 20.55 4.17 -4.27
N ASP A 201 19.83 3.08 -4.59
CA ASP A 201 20.46 1.79 -4.97
C ASP A 201 19.45 0.77 -5.58
N PRO A 202 19.93 -0.27 -6.34
CA PRO A 202 19.27 -0.75 -7.55
C PRO A 202 18.39 -2.01 -7.39
N LEU A 203 17.80 -2.37 -8.53
CA LEU A 203 16.61 -3.18 -8.82
C LEU A 203 16.58 -4.73 -8.62
N PRO A 204 17.53 -5.50 -8.05
CA PRO A 204 17.40 -6.98 -8.02
C PRO A 204 16.47 -7.59 -6.93
N GLU A 205 16.03 -6.85 -5.92
CA GLU A 205 15.37 -7.41 -4.72
C GLU A 205 13.82 -7.50 -4.79
N GLY A 206 13.20 -7.01 -5.87
CA GLY A 206 11.75 -6.88 -5.97
C GLY A 206 10.98 -8.21 -5.92
N ILE A 207 11.47 -9.24 -6.63
CA ILE A 207 10.82 -10.56 -6.69
C ILE A 207 10.97 -11.32 -5.37
N ALA A 208 12.13 -11.21 -4.70
CA ALA A 208 12.36 -11.79 -3.38
C ALA A 208 11.45 -11.15 -2.32
N SER A 209 11.24 -9.82 -2.41
CA SER A 209 10.37 -9.06 -1.50
C SER A 209 8.88 -9.38 -1.69
N LEU A 210 8.45 -9.56 -2.94
CA LEU A 210 7.09 -10.01 -3.27
C LEU A 210 6.84 -11.44 -2.80
N THR A 211 7.85 -12.32 -2.93
CA THR A 211 7.80 -13.68 -2.40
C THR A 211 7.74 -13.66 -0.86
N ALA A 212 8.53 -12.81 -0.21
CA ALA A 212 8.48 -12.60 1.23
C ALA A 212 7.10 -12.08 1.68
N CYS A 213 6.48 -11.17 0.91
CA CYS A 213 5.12 -10.69 1.17
C CYS A 213 4.08 -11.81 1.03
N SER A 214 4.19 -12.67 0.01
CA SER A 214 3.36 -13.88 -0.11
C SER A 214 3.53 -14.84 1.08
N TYR A 215 4.74 -14.88 1.67
CA TYR A 215 5.06 -15.68 2.83
C TYR A 215 4.49 -15.05 4.11
N SER A 216 4.59 -13.73 4.26
CA SER A 216 3.98 -12.94 5.33
C SER A 216 2.46 -13.00 5.29
N HIS A 217 1.83 -12.97 4.11
CA HIS A 217 0.39 -13.17 3.94
C HIS A 217 -0.04 -14.61 4.31
N ARG A 218 0.72 -15.64 3.87
CA ARG A 218 0.52 -17.02 4.33
C ARG A 218 0.72 -17.16 5.84
N TYR A 219 1.63 -16.40 6.44
CA TYR A 219 1.87 -16.36 7.88
C TYR A 219 0.74 -15.62 8.63
N ALA A 220 0.22 -14.52 8.10
CA ALA A 220 -0.93 -13.79 8.64
C ALA A 220 -2.21 -14.63 8.59
N ARG A 221 -2.49 -15.33 7.48
CA ARG A 221 -3.59 -16.32 7.41
C ARG A 221 -3.42 -17.46 8.42
N LYS A 222 -2.19 -17.89 8.71
CA LYS A 222 -1.91 -18.86 9.78
C LYS A 222 -2.16 -18.29 11.17
N GLN A 223 -2.00 -16.99 11.39
CA GLN A 223 -2.36 -16.33 12.66
C GLN A 223 -3.88 -16.18 12.82
N GLU A 224 -4.63 -15.92 11.75
CA GLU A 224 -6.12 -15.95 11.79
C GLU A 224 -6.66 -17.36 12.10
N LEU A 225 -6.02 -18.41 11.59
CA LEU A 225 -6.35 -19.82 11.92
C LEU A 225 -5.84 -20.28 13.30
N SER A 226 -5.05 -19.45 14.01
CA SER A 226 -4.45 -19.80 15.30
C SER A 226 -5.29 -19.37 16.51
N PHE A 227 -6.43 -18.70 16.32
CA PHE A 227 -7.26 -18.26 17.44
C PHE A 227 -8.03 -19.37 18.18
N SER A 228 -7.81 -20.65 17.83
CA SER A 228 -8.45 -21.78 18.53
C SER A 228 -7.52 -22.74 19.27
N HIS A 229 -6.18 -22.59 19.27
CA HIS A 229 -5.31 -23.52 20.03
C HIS A 229 -3.90 -22.95 20.30
N ALA A 230 -3.71 -22.16 21.36
CA ALA A 230 -2.38 -21.95 21.97
C ALA A 230 -2.48 -21.32 23.38
N LEU A 231 -3.24 -21.93 24.29
CA LEU A 231 -3.14 -21.65 25.73
C LEU A 231 -2.18 -22.59 26.47
N TYR A 232 -1.51 -23.49 25.75
CA TYR A 232 -0.51 -24.39 26.33
C TYR A 232 0.62 -24.59 25.35
N LEU A 233 1.79 -24.05 25.65
CA LEU A 233 3.11 -24.71 25.57
C LEU A 233 4.21 -23.69 25.89
N LYS A 234 5.04 -24.03 26.90
CA LYS A 234 6.18 -23.24 27.40
C LYS A 234 7.30 -23.13 26.34
N PRO A 235 8.14 -22.08 26.40
CA PRO A 235 9.28 -21.95 25.49
C PRO A 235 10.41 -22.89 25.88
N ASP A 236 10.88 -23.71 24.94
CA ASP A 236 12.13 -24.46 25.07
C ASP A 236 13.26 -23.67 24.40
N LYS A 237 14.24 -23.28 25.20
CA LYS A 237 15.46 -22.57 24.77
C LYS A 237 16.50 -23.63 24.47
N ASP A 238 16.62 -24.06 23.22
CA ASP A 238 17.87 -24.60 22.66
C ASP A 238 17.64 -25.09 21.23
N ARG A 239 17.96 -24.23 20.24
CA ARG A 239 18.38 -24.62 18.88
C ARG A 239 18.90 -23.38 18.13
N MET A 240 20.13 -23.00 18.46
CA MET A 240 21.01 -22.27 17.55
C MET A 240 21.29 -23.18 16.34
N PHE A 241 20.92 -22.76 15.13
CA PHE A 241 21.46 -23.35 13.90
C PHE A 241 22.49 -22.39 13.30
N HIS A 242 23.74 -22.86 13.32
CA HIS A 242 24.87 -22.31 12.58
C HIS A 242 24.66 -22.45 11.07
N LEU A 243 25.01 -21.43 10.30
CA LEU A 243 25.25 -21.52 8.85
C LEU A 243 26.70 -21.06 8.54
N PRO A 244 27.48 -21.81 7.73
CA PRO A 244 28.85 -21.44 7.40
C PRO A 244 28.90 -20.70 6.05
N TYR A 245 29.45 -19.49 6.03
CA TYR A 245 29.98 -18.88 4.81
C TYR A 245 31.34 -18.25 5.09
N ARG A 246 32.40 -18.89 4.58
CA ARG A 246 33.74 -18.29 4.41
C ARG A 246 33.79 -17.69 3.01
N PHE A 247 34.12 -16.41 2.89
CA PHE A 247 34.65 -15.83 1.66
C PHE A 247 36.10 -15.41 1.91
N HIS A 248 37.02 -15.94 1.11
CA HIS A 248 38.37 -15.39 0.92
C HIS A 248 38.35 -14.51 -0.33
N CYS A 249 38.93 -13.33 -0.23
CA CYS A 249 39.24 -12.42 -1.34
C CYS A 249 40.78 -12.32 -1.43
N PRO A 250 41.39 -12.26 -2.62
CA PRO A 250 42.75 -11.75 -2.76
C PRO A 250 42.80 -10.24 -2.51
#